data_AF-A0A3B9NXF2-F1
#
_entry.id   AF-A0A3B9NXF2-F1
#
_cell.length_a   1.000
_cell.length_b   1.000
_cell.length_c   1.000
_cell.angle_alpha   90.00
_cell.angle_beta   90.00
_cell.angle_gamma   90.00
#
_symmetry.space_group_name_H-M   'P 1'
#
loop_
_entity.id
_entity.type
_entity.pdbx_description
1 polymer ?
#
loop_
_entity_poly.entity_id
_entity_poly.type
_entity_poly.pdbx_seq_one_letter_code
_entity_poly.pdbx_strand_id
1 'polypeptide(L)'
;MSKKRFHCQAANHLGNKCISITDEGHAFLLSIEDATNRFNHLKETIATGKYPIAIDLVNSVPKMMTGATVKFQIAQHDAEKFLHSLDKALHH
;
A
#
# COMPACT_ATOMS: atom_id res chain seq x y z
N MET A 1 10.61 18.56 -5.42
CA MET A 1 10.39 17.10 -5.33
C MET A 1 8.89 16.85 -5.35
N SER A 2 8.38 16.12 -6.35
CA SER A 2 6.96 15.75 -6.38
C SER A 2 6.67 14.88 -5.16
N LYS A 3 5.62 15.23 -4.39
CA LYS A 3 5.20 14.45 -3.23
C LYS A 3 4.56 13.18 -3.77
N LYS A 4 5.24 12.03 -3.70
CA LYS A 4 4.59 10.74 -3.98
C LYS A 4 3.36 10.63 -3.09
N ARG A 5 2.18 10.71 -3.70
CA ARG A 5 0.90 10.66 -2.99
C ARG A 5 0.40 9.23 -3.04
N PHE A 6 0.64 8.48 -1.97
CA PHE A 6 -0.06 7.22 -1.75
C PHE A 6 -1.52 7.53 -1.44
N HIS A 7 -2.43 7.04 -2.28
CA HIS A 7 -3.86 7.12 -2.01
C HIS A 7 -4.41 5.70 -1.88
N CYS A 8 -4.96 5.41 -0.70
CA CYS A 8 -5.59 4.13 -0.39
C CYS A 8 -7.09 4.33 -0.24
N GLN A 9 -7.89 3.42 -0.81
CA GLN A 9 -9.35 3.42 -0.70
C GLN A 9 -9.88 1.99 -0.60
N ALA A 10 -10.94 1.78 0.18
CA ALA A 10 -11.69 0.53 0.16
C ALA A 10 -12.33 0.35 -1.23
N ALA A 11 -12.29 -0.88 -1.73
CA ALA A 11 -12.79 -1.23 -3.05
C ALA A 11 -13.43 -2.62 -3.05
N ASN A 12 -14.21 -2.91 -4.07
CA ASN A 12 -14.71 -4.25 -4.36
C ASN A 12 -14.22 -4.67 -5.75
N HIS A 13 -13.66 -5.87 -5.85
CA HIS A 13 -13.22 -6.43 -7.12
C HIS A 13 -13.74 -7.86 -7.25
N LEU A 14 -14.54 -8.11 -8.30
CA LEU A 14 -15.16 -9.41 -8.58
C LEU A 14 -15.91 -10.00 -7.36
N GLY A 15 -16.58 -9.13 -6.59
CA GLY A 15 -17.35 -9.53 -5.39
C GLY A 15 -16.52 -9.67 -4.11
N ASN A 16 -15.20 -9.52 -4.16
CA ASN A 16 -14.32 -9.56 -2.99
C ASN A 16 -13.95 -8.15 -2.53
N LYS A 17 -13.98 -7.92 -1.20
CA LYS A 17 -13.48 -6.69 -0.59
C LYS A 17 -11.96 -6.65 -0.74
N CYS A 18 -11.45 -5.50 -1.13
CA CYS A 18 -10.02 -5.26 -1.35
C CYS A 18 -9.68 -3.79 -1.06
N ILE A 19 -8.40 -3.46 -1.03
CA ILE A 19 -7.92 -2.09 -0.92
C ILE A 19 -7.21 -1.71 -2.21
N SER A 20 -7.64 -0.61 -2.81
CA SER A 20 -6.97 0.01 -3.94
C SER A 20 -5.92 0.99 -3.41
N ILE A 21 -4.67 0.79 -3.79
CA ILE A 21 -3.55 1.69 -3.51
C ILE A 21 -3.09 2.28 -4.84
N THR A 22 -2.97 3.59 -4.91
CA THR A 22 -2.48 4.28 -6.11
C THR A 22 -1.33 5.20 -5.75
N ASP A 23 -0.34 5.29 -6.65
CA ASP A 23 0.72 6.30 -6.64
C ASP A 23 0.81 6.99 -8.02
N GLU A 24 1.77 7.90 -8.20
CA GLU A 24 1.93 8.69 -9.45
C GLU A 24 2.09 7.85 -10.74
N GLY A 25 2.42 6.56 -10.67
CA GLY A 25 2.60 5.69 -11.83
C GLY A 25 2.02 4.28 -11.71
N HIS A 26 1.45 3.91 -10.55
CA HIS A 26 1.03 2.55 -10.28
C HIS A 26 -0.33 2.48 -9.59
N ALA A 27 -1.06 1.42 -9.90
CA ALA A 27 -2.31 1.07 -9.22
C ALA A 27 -2.22 -0.38 -8.75
N PHE A 28 -2.53 -0.61 -7.48
CA PHE A 28 -2.46 -1.89 -6.80
C PHE A 28 -3.83 -2.21 -6.20
N LEU A 29 -4.26 -3.46 -6.30
CA LEU A 29 -5.43 -4.00 -5.61
C LEU A 29 -4.92 -5.08 -4.66
N LEU A 30 -5.04 -4.83 -3.36
CA LEU A 30 -4.64 -5.76 -2.31
C LEU A 30 -5.86 -6.45 -1.71
N SER A 31 -5.75 -7.75 -1.46
CA SER A 31 -6.70 -8.43 -0.58
C SER A 31 -6.68 -7.78 0.81
N ILE A 32 -7.76 -7.95 1.59
CA ILE A 32 -7.80 -7.43 2.97
C ILE A 32 -6.69 -8.05 3.82
N GLU A 33 -6.38 -9.33 3.60
CA GLU A 33 -5.29 -10.05 4.28
C GLU A 33 -3.93 -9.41 3.97
N ASP A 34 -3.62 -9.21 2.69
CA ASP A 34 -2.35 -8.59 2.29
C ASP A 34 -2.23 -7.15 2.80
N ALA A 35 -3.30 -6.37 2.71
CA ALA A 35 -3.33 -5.02 3.23
C ALA A 35 -3.09 -4.97 4.74
N THR A 36 -3.68 -5.89 5.51
CA THR A 36 -3.45 -6.03 6.96
C THR A 36 -1.99 -6.38 7.27
N ASN A 37 -1.42 -7.33 6.53
CA ASN A 37 -0.02 -7.71 6.68
C ASN A 37 0.93 -6.53 6.40
N ARG A 38 0.64 -5.75 5.35
CA ARG A 38 1.41 -4.54 5.03
C ARG A 38 1.26 -3.44 6.06
N PHE A 39 0.06 -3.24 6.59
CA PHE A 39 -0.19 -2.29 7.67
C PHE A 39 0.64 -2.60 8.92
N ASN A 40 0.63 -3.87 9.36
CA ASN A 40 1.41 -4.31 10.53
C ASN A 40 2.92 -4.14 10.29
N HIS A 41 3.41 -4.55 9.12
CA HIS A 41 4.82 -4.40 8.76
C HIS A 41 5.29 -2.93 8.74
N LEU A 42 4.48 -2.03 8.15
CA LEU A 42 4.76 -0.59 8.15
C LEU A 42 4.83 -0.04 9.58
N LYS A 43 3.85 -0.40 10.42
CA LYS A 43 3.76 0.05 11.82
C LYS A 43 5.01 -0.34 12.62
N GLU A 44 5.45 -1.60 12.51
CA GLU A 44 6.66 -2.10 13.18
C GLU A 44 7.94 -1.41 12.67
N THR A 45 8.04 -1.24 11.36
CA THR A 45 9.24 -0.67 10.74
C THR A 45 9.39 0.82 11.08
N ILE A 46 8.28 1.57 11.12
CA ILE A 46 8.24 2.96 11.57
C ILE A 46 8.66 3.07 13.04
N ALA A 47 8.11 2.22 13.91
CA ALA A 47 8.42 2.23 15.35
C ALA A 47 9.90 1.92 15.64
N THR A 48 10.54 1.10 14.81
CA THR A 48 11.97 0.73 14.95
C THR A 48 12.93 1.69 14.24
N GLY A 49 12.44 2.72 13.55
CA GLY A 49 13.27 3.70 12.86
C GLY A 49 14.07 3.15 11.67
N LYS A 50 13.67 2.01 11.10
CA LYS A 50 14.41 1.33 10.03
C LYS A 50 14.06 1.91 8.66
N TYR A 51 14.74 3.01 8.30
CA TYR A 51 14.57 3.69 7.01
C TYR A 51 15.78 3.52 6.08
N PRO A 52 15.61 3.57 4.74
CA PRO A 52 14.33 3.64 4.02
C PRO A 52 13.56 2.30 4.06
N ILE A 53 12.22 2.38 4.09
CA ILE A 53 11.37 1.18 4.14
C ILE A 53 11.23 0.63 2.72
N ALA A 54 11.56 -0.64 2.54
CA ALA A 54 11.32 -1.35 1.29
C ALA A 54 9.97 -2.08 1.34
N ILE A 55 9.06 -1.75 0.44
CA ILE A 55 7.76 -2.43 0.32
C ILE A 55 7.59 -3.00 -1.08
N ASP A 56 7.30 -4.28 -1.13
CA ASP A 56 7.04 -4.99 -2.39
C ASP A 56 5.51 -5.04 -2.62
N LEU A 57 5.07 -4.44 -3.73
CA LEU A 57 3.66 -4.42 -4.16
C LEU A 57 3.53 -5.01 -5.54
N VAL A 58 2.52 -5.86 -5.77
CA VAL A 58 2.28 -6.45 -7.09
C VAL A 58 1.40 -5.50 -7.89
N ASN A 59 1.95 -4.87 -8.94
CA ASN A 59 1.23 -3.93 -9.78
C ASN A 59 -0.02 -4.61 -10.35
N SER A 60 -1.20 -4.10 -10.01
CA SER A 60 -2.43 -4.78 -10.39
C SER A 60 -2.81 -4.41 -11.80
N VAL A 61 -2.90 -5.43 -12.65
CA VAL A 61 -3.62 -5.39 -13.92
C VAL A 61 -5.11 -5.71 -13.59
N PRO A 62 -6.12 -5.40 -14.43
CA PRO A 62 -7.55 -5.52 -14.09
C PRO A 62 -8.10 -6.89 -13.64
N LYS A 63 -7.25 -7.89 -13.41
CA LYS A 63 -7.53 -9.14 -12.72
C LYS A 63 -6.51 -9.28 -11.58
N MET A 64 -6.99 -9.25 -10.33
CA MET A 64 -6.23 -9.24 -9.06
C MET A 64 -4.75 -9.68 -9.12
N MET A 65 -3.86 -8.90 -8.48
CA MET A 65 -2.47 -9.23 -8.08
C MET A 65 -1.65 -10.08 -9.05
N THR A 66 -1.95 -9.99 -10.35
CA THR A 66 -1.14 -10.59 -11.40
C THR A 66 -0.46 -9.44 -12.12
N GLY A 67 0.85 -9.38 -11.98
CA GLY A 67 1.66 -8.30 -12.51
C GLY A 67 3.07 -8.34 -11.95
N ALA A 68 3.92 -7.40 -12.40
CA ALA A 68 5.27 -7.31 -11.89
C ALA A 68 5.25 -6.81 -10.43
N THR A 69 6.05 -7.46 -9.57
CA THR A 69 6.35 -6.92 -8.25
C THR A 69 7.19 -5.65 -8.41
N VAL A 70 6.71 -4.55 -7.86
CA VAL A 70 7.39 -3.27 -7.81
C VAL A 70 7.86 -3.03 -6.37
N LYS A 71 9.16 -2.78 -6.22
CA LYS A 71 9.79 -2.49 -4.93
C LYS A 71 9.86 -0.99 -4.71
N PHE A 72 9.18 -0.52 -3.67
CA PHE A 72 9.17 0.88 -3.25
C PHE A 72 10.17 1.10 -2.13
N GLN A 73 11.09 2.06 -2.31
CA GLN A 73 11.81 2.65 -1.19
C GLN A 73 11.06 3.89 -0.73
N ILE A 74 10.61 3.86 0.53
CA ILE A 74 9.76 4.89 1.12
C ILE A 74 10.55 5.56 2.26
N ALA A 75 10.67 6.88 2.16
CA ALA A 75 11.25 7.71 3.21
C ALA A 75 10.27 7.84 4.40
N GLN A 76 10.78 8.19 5.58
CA GLN A 76 9.98 8.26 6.82
C GLN A 76 8.66 9.02 6.65
N HIS A 77 8.73 10.26 6.18
CA HIS A 77 7.55 11.13 6.04
C HIS A 77 6.48 10.58 5.09
N ASP A 78 6.86 9.76 4.10
CA ASP A 78 5.91 9.14 3.16
C ASP A 78 5.40 7.80 3.69
N ALA A 79 6.20 7.09 4.48
CA ALA A 79 5.78 5.87 5.16
C ALA A 79 4.67 6.16 6.18
N GLU A 80 4.79 7.25 6.94
CA GLU A 80 3.77 7.69 7.89
C GLU A 80 2.45 8.04 7.20
N LYS A 81 2.49 8.73 6.05
CA LYS A 81 1.30 9.02 5.23
C LYS A 81 0.69 7.75 4.64
N PHE A 82 1.53 6.82 4.17
CA PHE A 82 1.06 5.56 3.63
C PHE A 82 0.36 4.74 4.71
N LEU A 83 0.98 4.60 5.90
CA LEU A 83 0.38 3.94 7.05
C LEU A 83 -1.00 4.54 7.38
N HIS A 84 -1.09 5.87 7.46
CA HIS A 84 -2.36 6.55 7.75
C HIS A 84 -3.44 6.31 6.67
N SER A 85 -3.06 6.37 5.39
CA SER A 85 -4.00 6.15 4.29
C SER A 85 -4.51 4.71 4.28
N LEU A 86 -3.61 3.75 4.53
CA LEU A 86 -3.92 2.33 4.56
C LEU A 86 -4.81 1.97 5.75
N ASP A 87 -4.52 2.53 6.93
CA ASP A 87 -5.36 2.41 8.13
C ASP A 87 -6.80 2.86 7.86
N LYS A 88 -6.93 4.03 7.24
CA LYS A 88 -8.24 4.58 6.86
C LYS A 88 -8.97 3.64 5.90
N ALA A 89 -8.28 3.09 4.91
CA ALA A 89 -8.89 2.19 3.93
C ALA A 89 -9.25 0.80 4.50
N LEU A 90 -8.61 0.36 5.58
CA LEU A 90 -8.93 -0.91 6.25
C LEU A 90 -10.17 -0.81 7.16
N HIS A 91 -10.40 0.36 7.76
CA HIS A 91 -11.43 0.53 8.78
C HIS A 91 -12.66 1.36 8.33
N HIS A 92 -12.68 1.83 7.08
CA HIS A 92 -13.83 2.52 6.45
C HIS A 92 -14.32 1.77 5.22
#